data_AF-A0A7S3KHB9-F1
#
_entry.id   AF-A0A7S3KHB9-F1
#
_cell.length_a   1.000
_cell.length_b   1.000
_cell.length_c   1.000
_cell.angle_alpha   90.00
_cell.angle_beta   90.00
_cell.angle_gamma   90.00
#
_symmetry.space_group_name_H-M   'P 1'
#
loop_
_entity.id
_entity.type
_entity.pdbx_description
1 polymer ?
#
loop_
_entity_poly.entity_id
_entity_poly.type
_entity_poly.pdbx_seq_one_letter_code
_entity_poly.pdbx_strand_id
1 'polypeptide(L)'
;GKRRYNDFFNLRNLLTARMPGIFIPPIPPKKMMFNKTDKFLEERGYFLQRFLQLTCRVKYIVSSDEFLLFSRPSGDFDKMIETLPKVDAEFLLNRFEKEFKFNFEEDEKEQQENMAVINSYTVFIKKILPILKGIKDQIKPMITERDIQNSNFPDLIC
;
A
#
# COMPACT_ATOMS: atom_id res chain seq x y z
N GLY A 1 23.04 9.03 -3.30
CA GLY A 1 23.36 7.91 -2.38
C GLY A 1 23.26 6.60 -3.13
N LYS A 2 23.84 5.51 -2.60
CA LYS A 2 23.66 4.17 -3.20
C LYS A 2 22.24 3.67 -2.87
N ARG A 3 21.37 3.57 -3.88
CA ARG A 3 20.02 2.97 -3.75
C ARG A 3 19.99 1.63 -4.45
N ARG A 4 19.43 0.62 -3.78
CA ARG A 4 19.25 -0.75 -4.29
C ARG A 4 17.89 -0.86 -4.98
N TYR A 5 17.73 -1.87 -5.83
CA TYR A 5 16.45 -2.14 -6.50
C TYR A 5 15.25 -2.17 -5.53
N ASN A 6 15.40 -2.76 -4.34
CA ASN A 6 14.32 -2.80 -3.35
C ASN A 6 13.90 -1.40 -2.88
N ASP A 7 14.84 -0.45 -2.78
CA ASP A 7 14.52 0.93 -2.40
C ASP A 7 13.62 1.57 -3.47
N PHE A 8 13.89 1.33 -4.76
CA PHE A 8 13.01 1.79 -5.85
C PHE A 8 11.64 1.11 -5.83
N PHE A 9 11.61 -0.18 -5.52
CA PHE A 9 10.36 -0.93 -5.36
C PHE A 9 9.50 -0.37 -4.22
N ASN A 10 10.13 -0.09 -3.08
CA ASN A 10 9.47 0.48 -1.91
C ASN A 10 9.02 1.91 -2.19
N LEU A 11 9.84 2.74 -2.84
CA LEU A 11 9.44 4.08 -3.26
C LEU A 11 8.22 4.03 -4.18
N ARG A 12 8.22 3.17 -5.21
CA ARG A 12 7.08 3.05 -6.12
C ARG A 12 5.80 2.68 -5.38
N ASN A 13 5.85 1.65 -4.53
CA ASN A 13 4.68 1.23 -3.76
C ASN A 13 4.18 2.32 -2.82
N LEU A 14 5.11 3.02 -2.17
CA LEU A 14 4.81 4.14 -1.29
C LEU A 14 4.12 5.28 -2.04
N LEU A 15 4.64 5.69 -3.20
CA LEU A 15 4.04 6.71 -4.05
C LEU A 15 2.66 6.27 -4.55
N THR A 16 2.50 5.03 -5.02
CA THR A 16 1.21 4.52 -5.49
C THR A 16 0.16 4.51 -4.37
N ALA A 17 0.54 4.17 -3.13
CA ALA A 17 -0.38 4.16 -2.01
C ALA A 17 -0.73 5.58 -1.52
N ARG A 18 0.22 6.52 -1.55
CA ARG A 18 0.08 7.86 -0.96
C ARG A 18 -0.30 8.95 -1.97
N MET A 19 -0.42 8.61 -3.25
CA MET A 19 -0.78 9.53 -4.33
C MET A 19 -1.79 8.88 -5.29
N PRO A 20 -3.00 8.55 -4.81
CA PRO A 20 -4.04 7.99 -5.67
C PRO A 20 -4.37 8.95 -6.82
N GLY A 21 -4.68 8.41 -7.99
CA GLY A 21 -5.00 9.19 -9.19
C GLY A 21 -3.80 9.81 -9.90
N ILE A 22 -2.59 9.74 -9.33
CA ILE A 22 -1.36 10.24 -9.98
C ILE A 22 -0.65 9.09 -10.68
N PHE A 23 -0.22 9.33 -11.93
CA PHE A 23 0.57 8.35 -12.67
C PHE A 23 1.95 8.15 -12.03
N ILE A 24 2.20 6.93 -11.54
CA ILE A 24 3.51 6.50 -11.04
C ILE A 24 4.15 5.57 -12.08
N PRO A 25 5.33 5.92 -12.65
CA PRO A 25 5.96 5.10 -13.68
C PRO A 25 6.25 3.67 -13.20
N PRO A 26 6.18 2.67 -14.09
CA PRO A 26 6.54 1.31 -13.74
C PRO A 26 8.05 1.17 -13.50
N ILE A 27 8.43 0.17 -12.70
CA ILE A 27 9.81 -0.29 -12.57
C ILE A 27 9.90 -1.73 -13.10
N PRO A 28 11.11 -2.22 -13.43
CA PRO A 28 11.30 -3.63 -13.81
C PRO A 28 10.74 -4.57 -12.73
N PRO A 29 10.20 -5.74 -13.10
CA PRO A 29 9.68 -6.69 -12.12
C PRO A 29 10.80 -7.28 -11.25
N LYS A 30 10.42 -7.72 -10.04
CA LYS A 30 11.27 -8.58 -9.20
C LYS A 30 11.47 -9.90 -9.96
N LYS A 31 12.72 -10.25 -10.29
CA LYS A 31 13.07 -11.57 -10.84
C LYS A 31 13.77 -12.41 -9.79
N MET A 32 13.28 -13.64 -9.60
CA MET A 32 13.90 -14.64 -8.72
C MET A 32 15.00 -15.47 -9.40
N MET A 33 14.91 -15.67 -10.72
CA MET A 33 15.88 -16.45 -11.51
C MET A 33 16.72 -15.56 -12.45
N PHE A 34 17.99 -15.93 -12.69
CA PHE A 34 18.94 -15.26 -13.58
C PHE A 34 19.07 -13.74 -13.37
N ASN A 35 18.97 -13.29 -12.12
CA ASN A 35 18.91 -11.87 -11.77
C ASN A 35 20.28 -11.18 -11.59
N LYS A 36 21.37 -11.85 -12.01
CA LYS A 36 22.76 -11.40 -11.88
C LYS A 36 23.54 -11.38 -13.20
N THR A 37 22.90 -11.66 -14.33
CA THR A 37 23.55 -11.51 -15.63
C THR A 37 23.75 -10.02 -15.95
N ASP A 38 24.90 -9.66 -16.54
CA ASP A 38 25.24 -8.26 -16.81
C ASP A 38 24.18 -7.57 -17.65
N LYS A 39 23.72 -8.22 -18.72
CA LYS A 39 22.62 -7.74 -19.57
C LYS A 39 21.36 -7.40 -18.75
N PHE A 40 21.01 -8.25 -17.79
CA PHE A 40 19.84 -8.02 -16.95
C PHE A 40 20.03 -6.86 -15.98
N LEU A 41 21.23 -6.72 -15.41
CA LEU A 41 21.56 -5.61 -14.52
C LEU A 41 21.57 -4.28 -15.30
N GLU A 42 22.08 -4.28 -16.53
CA GLU A 42 22.08 -3.13 -17.43
C GLU A 42 20.65 -2.71 -17.83
N GLU A 43 19.84 -3.64 -18.33
CA GLU A 43 18.42 -3.40 -18.65
C GLU A 43 17.66 -2.84 -17.44
N ARG A 44 17.87 -3.45 -16.26
CA ARG A 44 17.25 -2.96 -15.02
C ARG A 44 17.72 -1.54 -14.69
N GLY A 45 19.02 -1.25 -14.79
CA GLY A 45 19.57 0.08 -14.57
C GLY A 45 18.93 1.13 -15.47
N TYR A 46 18.81 0.83 -16.77
CA TYR A 46 18.14 1.68 -17.76
C TYR A 46 16.70 2.02 -17.37
N PHE A 47 15.89 1.02 -17.01
CA PHE A 47 14.50 1.25 -16.63
C PHE A 47 14.35 1.96 -15.27
N LEU A 48 15.24 1.70 -14.31
CA LEU A 48 15.24 2.44 -13.04
C LEU A 48 15.63 3.91 -13.24
N GLN A 49 16.57 4.19 -14.14
CA GLN A 49 16.89 5.56 -14.54
C GLN A 49 15.69 6.24 -15.21
N ARG A 50 15.02 5.54 -16.14
CA ARG A 50 13.81 6.05 -16.79
C ARG A 50 12.68 6.30 -15.79
N PHE A 51 12.51 5.43 -14.79
CA PHE A 51 11.58 5.65 -13.68
C PHE A 51 11.87 6.99 -12.99
N LEU A 52 13.12 7.27 -12.59
CA LEU A 52 13.47 8.55 -11.97
C LEU A 52 13.21 9.73 -12.88
N GLN A 53 13.62 9.65 -14.15
CA GLN A 53 13.42 10.72 -15.11
C GLN A 53 11.94 11.08 -15.28
N LEU A 54 11.06 10.08 -15.35
CA LEU A 54 9.62 10.29 -15.49
C LEU A 54 9.01 10.82 -14.19
N THR A 55 9.38 10.23 -13.05
CA THR A 55 8.91 10.68 -11.73
C THR A 55 9.31 12.13 -11.46
N CYS A 56 10.53 12.52 -11.85
CA CYS A 56 11.04 13.89 -11.69
C CYS A 56 10.32 14.94 -12.54
N ARG A 57 9.52 14.54 -13.55
CA ARG A 57 8.70 15.49 -14.33
C ARG A 57 7.46 15.96 -13.57
N VAL A 58 7.04 15.20 -12.56
CA VAL A 58 5.86 15.54 -11.76
C VAL A 58 6.32 16.30 -10.52
N LYS A 59 6.17 17.64 -10.56
CA LYS A 59 6.66 18.54 -9.50
C LYS A 59 6.20 18.12 -8.10
N TYR A 60 4.92 17.77 -7.96
CA TYR A 60 4.33 17.31 -6.71
C TYR A 60 4.97 16.02 -6.17
N ILE A 61 5.44 15.11 -7.04
CA ILE A 61 6.18 13.94 -6.56
C ILE A 61 7.56 14.34 -6.07
N VAL A 62 8.25 15.24 -6.77
CA VAL A 62 9.61 15.65 -6.39
C VAL A 62 9.63 16.42 -5.06
N SER A 63 8.61 17.23 -4.78
CA SER A 63 8.45 17.95 -3.52
C SER A 63 7.91 17.09 -2.37
N SER A 64 7.53 15.85 -2.65
CA SER A 64 6.93 14.95 -1.67
C SER A 64 7.94 14.45 -0.62
N ASP A 65 7.50 14.27 0.62
CA ASP A 65 8.32 13.70 1.68
C ASP A 65 8.85 12.30 1.30
N GLU A 66 8.03 11.51 0.61
CA GLU A 66 8.37 10.18 0.12
C GLU A 66 9.59 10.21 -0.82
N PHE A 67 9.58 11.11 -1.80
CA PHE A 67 10.67 11.25 -2.76
C PHE A 67 11.89 11.96 -2.16
N LEU A 68 11.68 12.93 -1.27
CA LEU A 68 12.75 13.61 -0.56
C LEU A 68 13.51 12.66 0.36
N LEU A 69 12.82 11.78 1.10
CA LEU A 69 13.48 10.72 1.88
C LEU A 69 14.29 9.78 0.99
N PHE A 70 13.73 9.37 -0.15
CA PHE A 70 14.44 8.52 -1.10
C PHE A 70 15.71 9.18 -1.67
N SER A 71 15.64 10.46 -2.03
CA SER A 71 16.75 11.18 -2.68
C SER A 71 17.95 11.47 -1.77
N ARG A 72 17.76 11.45 -0.45
CA ARG A 72 18.84 11.70 0.52
C ARG A 72 20.00 10.71 0.34
N PRO A 73 21.26 11.15 0.46
CA PRO A 73 22.40 10.31 0.12
C PRO A 73 22.72 9.22 1.15
N SER A 74 22.20 9.33 2.37
CA SER A 74 22.51 8.47 3.51
C SER A 74 21.25 7.80 4.08
N GLY A 75 21.49 6.73 4.85
CA GLY A 75 20.50 6.03 5.64
C GLY A 75 19.71 4.94 4.92
N ASP A 76 19.14 4.07 5.74
CA ASP A 76 18.36 2.90 5.32
C ASP A 76 16.95 3.35 4.96
N PHE A 77 16.62 3.29 3.67
CA PHE A 77 15.35 3.79 3.16
C PHE A 77 14.16 3.07 3.80
N ASP A 78 14.29 1.77 4.06
CA ASP A 78 13.22 0.96 4.66
C ASP A 78 12.89 1.41 6.08
N LYS A 79 13.87 1.92 6.82
CA LYS A 79 13.66 2.51 8.16
C LYS A 79 13.16 3.94 8.08
N MET A 80 13.59 4.69 7.07
CA MET A 80 13.16 6.08 6.88
C MET A 80 11.68 6.19 6.52
N ILE A 81 11.15 5.25 5.73
CA ILE A 81 9.72 5.27 5.39
C ILE A 81 8.82 5.06 6.61
N GLU A 82 9.31 4.39 7.66
CA GLU A 82 8.56 4.18 8.92
C GLU A 82 8.36 5.48 9.71
N THR A 83 9.18 6.51 9.46
CA THR A 83 9.02 7.83 10.10
C THR A 83 7.94 8.68 9.45
N LEU A 84 7.41 8.26 8.29
CA LEU A 84 6.34 9.00 7.62
C LEU A 84 5.03 8.90 8.41
N PRO A 85 4.21 9.96 8.44
CA PRO A 85 2.92 9.92 9.11
C PRO A 85 2.02 8.88 8.45
N LYS A 86 1.15 8.26 9.26
CA LYS A 86 0.07 7.41 8.74
C LYS A 86 -0.84 8.25 7.85
N VAL A 87 -1.31 7.63 6.77
CA VAL A 87 -2.17 8.26 5.78
C VAL A 87 -3.56 7.71 5.92
N ASP A 88 -4.51 8.59 6.19
CA ASP A 88 -5.94 8.35 6.07
C ASP A 88 -6.52 9.21 4.93
N ALA A 89 -7.83 9.07 4.71
CA ALA A 89 -8.53 9.79 3.65
C ALA A 89 -8.47 11.31 3.86
N GLU A 90 -8.55 11.78 5.10
CA GLU A 90 -8.50 13.20 5.47
C GLU A 90 -7.11 13.79 5.17
N PHE A 91 -6.04 13.09 5.53
CA PHE A 91 -4.67 13.50 5.19
C PHE A 91 -4.48 13.64 3.67
N LEU A 92 -4.98 12.68 2.88
CA LEU A 92 -4.86 12.73 1.42
C LEU A 92 -5.65 13.90 0.83
N LEU A 93 -6.88 14.12 1.29
CA LEU A 93 -7.72 15.22 0.82
C LEU A 93 -7.03 16.57 1.06
N ASN A 94 -6.61 16.81 2.31
CA ASN A 94 -5.89 18.03 2.71
C ASN A 94 -4.62 18.25 1.86
N ARG A 95 -3.90 17.16 1.57
CA ARG A 95 -2.69 17.21 0.72
C ARG A 95 -3.04 17.59 -0.72
N PHE A 96 -4.07 17.01 -1.32
CA PHE A 96 -4.47 17.29 -2.70
C PHE A 96 -5.03 18.71 -2.86
N GLU A 97 -5.86 19.17 -1.92
CA GLU A 97 -6.38 20.54 -1.89
C GLU A 97 -5.25 21.58 -1.93
N LYS A 98 -4.25 21.39 -1.07
CA LYS A 98 -3.09 22.27 -0.97
C LYS A 98 -2.27 22.32 -2.26
N GLU A 99 -2.07 21.18 -2.90
CA GLU A 99 -1.08 21.05 -3.99
C GLU A 99 -1.69 21.34 -5.37
N PHE A 100 -2.94 20.95 -5.58
CA PHE A 100 -3.60 21.09 -6.88
C PHE A 100 -4.55 22.28 -6.95
N LYS A 101 -4.82 22.94 -5.81
CA LYS A 101 -5.75 24.08 -5.74
C LYS A 101 -7.08 23.76 -6.43
N PHE A 102 -7.61 22.57 -6.16
CA PHE A 102 -8.87 22.13 -6.74
C PHE A 102 -9.97 23.13 -6.36
N ASN A 103 -10.75 23.54 -7.36
CA ASN A 103 -12.03 24.18 -7.12
C ASN A 103 -13.08 23.09 -7.21
N PHE A 104 -13.49 22.56 -6.06
CA PHE A 104 -14.58 21.59 -6.02
C PHE A 104 -15.87 22.35 -6.28
N GLU A 105 -16.45 22.16 -7.46
CA GLU A 105 -17.86 22.50 -7.66
C GLU A 105 -18.67 21.39 -6.98
N GLU A 106 -19.30 21.74 -5.88
CA GLU A 106 -20.14 20.81 -5.14
C GLU A 106 -21.46 20.60 -5.88
N ASP A 107 -21.66 19.39 -6.40
CA ASP A 107 -22.98 18.95 -6.87
C ASP A 107 -23.75 18.34 -5.69
N GLU A 108 -24.71 19.09 -5.17
CA GLU A 108 -25.56 18.67 -4.04
C GLU A 108 -26.25 17.33 -4.29
N LYS A 109 -26.63 17.05 -5.54
CA LYS A 109 -27.29 15.80 -5.90
C LYS A 109 -26.31 14.63 -5.83
N GLU A 110 -25.11 14.81 -6.38
CA GLU A 110 -24.05 13.80 -6.30
C GLU A 110 -23.66 13.53 -4.84
N GLN A 111 -23.54 14.57 -4.01
CA GLN A 111 -23.25 14.43 -2.58
C GLN A 111 -24.34 13.61 -1.85
N GLN A 112 -25.62 13.87 -2.13
CA GLN A 112 -26.73 13.13 -1.54
C GLN A 112 -26.71 11.65 -1.96
N GLU A 113 -26.46 11.36 -3.24
CA GLU A 113 -26.35 9.99 -3.76
C GLU A 113 -25.18 9.25 -3.11
N ASN A 114 -24.01 9.88 -3.04
CA ASN A 114 -22.82 9.33 -2.38
C ASN A 114 -23.08 9.06 -0.88
N MET A 115 -23.72 9.98 -0.18
CA MET A 115 -24.07 9.81 1.24
C MET A 115 -25.06 8.66 1.45
N ALA A 116 -26.05 8.51 0.56
CA ALA A 116 -26.99 7.40 0.61
C ALA A 116 -26.28 6.04 0.45
N VAL A 117 -25.32 5.96 -0.48
CA VAL A 117 -24.48 4.76 -0.68
C VAL A 117 -23.67 4.46 0.58
N ILE A 118 -22.94 5.44 1.12
CA ILE A 118 -22.13 5.29 2.35
C ILE A 118 -22.99 4.80 3.52
N ASN A 119 -24.19 5.37 3.69
CA ASN A 119 -25.12 4.96 4.73
C ASN A 119 -25.58 3.51 4.56
N SER A 120 -25.90 3.09 3.33
CA SER A 120 -26.31 1.71 3.04
C SER A 120 -25.21 0.70 3.41
N TYR A 121 -23.96 0.99 3.07
CA TYR A 121 -22.81 0.17 3.45
C TYR A 121 -22.56 0.17 4.95
N THR A 122 -22.70 1.34 5.59
CA THR A 122 -22.53 1.45 7.04
C THR A 122 -23.54 0.57 7.80
N VAL A 123 -24.79 0.58 7.37
CA VAL A 123 -25.84 -0.29 7.93
C VAL A 123 -25.51 -1.76 7.69
N PHE A 124 -25.09 -2.12 6.48
CA PHE A 124 -24.69 -3.49 6.16
C PHE A 124 -23.53 -3.98 7.02
N ILE A 125 -22.46 -3.19 7.16
CA ILE A 125 -21.30 -3.52 7.99
C ILE A 125 -21.70 -3.70 9.45
N LYS A 126 -22.51 -2.78 10.00
CA LYS A 126 -23.01 -2.88 11.38
C LYS A 126 -23.81 -4.16 11.63
N LYS A 127 -24.51 -4.66 10.61
CA LYS A 127 -25.27 -5.93 10.68
C LYS A 127 -24.35 -7.16 10.58
N ILE A 128 -23.40 -7.17 9.65
CA ILE A 128 -22.56 -8.34 9.35
C ILE A 128 -21.43 -8.52 10.37
N LEU A 129 -20.83 -7.44 10.86
CA LEU A 129 -19.71 -7.49 11.80
C LEU A 129 -19.99 -8.32 13.08
N PRO A 130 -21.14 -8.19 13.77
CA PRO A 130 -21.45 -9.05 14.92
C PRO A 130 -21.67 -10.52 14.53
N ILE A 131 -22.24 -10.79 13.34
CA ILE A 131 -22.45 -12.16 12.85
C ILE A 131 -21.10 -12.84 12.62
N LEU A 132 -20.17 -12.15 11.94
CA LEU A 132 -18.82 -12.67 11.70
C LEU A 132 -18.04 -12.89 13.00
N LYS A 133 -18.21 -12.01 14.00
CA LYS A 133 -17.65 -12.23 15.34
C LYS A 133 -18.25 -13.48 15.99
N GLY A 134 -19.57 -13.66 15.93
CA GLY A 134 -20.24 -14.85 16.45
C GLY A 134 -19.75 -16.14 15.80
N ILE A 135 -19.61 -16.16 14.47
CA ILE A 135 -19.06 -17.32 13.74
C ILE A 135 -17.61 -17.60 14.18
N LYS A 136 -16.78 -16.56 14.29
CA LYS A 136 -15.39 -16.69 14.77
C LYS A 136 -15.35 -17.29 16.18
N ASP A 137 -16.21 -16.83 17.08
CA ASP A 137 -16.26 -17.28 18.47
C ASP A 137 -16.77 -18.72 18.59
N GLN A 138 -17.66 -19.16 17.69
CA GLN A 138 -18.12 -20.56 17.61
C GLN A 138 -17.07 -21.51 17.04
N ILE A 139 -16.30 -21.08 16.02
CA ILE A 139 -15.28 -21.93 15.38
C ILE A 139 -14.05 -22.12 16.29
N LYS A 140 -13.70 -21.11 17.09
CA LYS A 140 -12.52 -21.14 17.96
C LYS A 140 -12.45 -22.36 18.90
N PRO A 141 -13.49 -22.74 19.66
CA PRO A 141 -13.47 -23.96 20.47
C PRO A 141 -13.43 -25.23 19.61
N MET A 142 -14.11 -25.28 18.46
CA MET A 142 -14.09 -26.45 17.57
C MET A 142 -12.69 -26.76 17.02
N ILE A 143 -11.91 -25.73 16.67
CA ILE A 143 -10.50 -25.91 16.27
C ILE A 143 -9.69 -26.47 17.45
N THR A 144 -9.88 -25.90 18.64
CA THR A 144 -9.15 -26.32 19.84
C THR A 144 -9.46 -27.78 20.20
N GLU A 145 -10.73 -28.20 20.15
CA GLU A 145 -11.15 -29.58 20.36
C GLU A 145 -10.55 -30.53 19.30
N ARG A 146 -10.53 -30.11 18.04
CA ARG A 146 -9.93 -30.89 16.95
C ARG A 146 -8.42 -31.06 17.11
N ASP A 147 -7.72 -30.02 17.57
CA ASP A 147 -6.27 -30.09 17.84
C ASP A 147 -5.97 -31.03 19.02
N ILE A 148 -6.82 -31.05 20.05
CA ILE A 148 -6.75 -32.01 21.16
C ILE A 148 -6.97 -33.44 20.65
N GLN A 149 -8.00 -33.67 19.84
CA GLN A 149 -8.27 -35.00 19.25
C GLN A 149 -7.11 -35.49 18.37
N ASN A 150 -6.53 -34.62 17.53
CA ASN A 150 -5.38 -34.96 16.70
C ASN A 150 -4.13 -35.29 17.53
N SER A 151 -3.95 -34.59 18.65
CA SER A 151 -2.81 -34.79 19.55
C SER A 151 -2.91 -36.09 20.37
N ASN A 152 -4.14 -36.55 20.66
CA ASN A 152 -4.41 -37.81 21.38
C ASN A 152 -4.45 -39.05 20.45
N PHE A 153 -4.46 -38.86 19.14
CA PHE A 153 -4.54 -39.94 18.15
C PHE A 153 -3.35 -40.94 18.19
N PRO A 154 -2.09 -40.52 18.45
CA PRO A 154 -0.95 -41.43 18.58
C PRO A 154 -1.07 -42.39 19.77
N ASP A 155 -1.69 -41.97 20.87
CA ASP A 155 -1.82 -42.76 22.11
C ASP A 155 -2.92 -43.85 22.02
N LEU A 156 -3.74 -43.82 20.97
CA LEU A 156 -4.82 -44.78 20.71
C LEU A 156 -4.40 -45.95 19.79
N ILE A 157 -3.19 -45.89 19.20
CA ILE A 157 -2.68 -46.87 18.23
C ILE A 157 -1.56 -47.75 18.83
N CYS A 158 -1.24 -47.59 20.12
CA CYS A 158 -0.30 -48.43 20.87
C CYS A 158 -1.02 -49.40 21.82
#